data_AF-A0A2V7VDI6-F1
#
_entry.id   AF-A0A2V7VDI6-F1
#
_cell.length_a   1.000
_cell.length_b   1.000
_cell.length_c   1.000
_cell.angle_alpha   90.00
_cell.angle_beta   90.00
_cell.angle_gamma   90.00
#
_symmetry.space_group_name_H-M   'P 1'
#
loop_
_entity.id
_entity.type
_entity.pdbx_description
1 polymer ?
#
loop_
_entity_poly.entity_id
_entity_poly.type
_entity_poly.pdbx_seq_one_letter_code
_entity_poly.pdbx_strand_id
1 'polypeptide(L)'
;VADGGDFVSTASYVLRPRRPLSWLDPGVFGTLGVGAGFALGAKLVRPQAEVWVLYGDGSVGYSLSEADTFVRHGLPVIAVIGNDASWMQIAREQVEILKDDVGTVRRHSDYHRAAEGLGAAGFRLADQAEVAATLGRAQAEARAGRPVYVNAILGRTDFRKGSISM
;
A
#
# COMPACT_ATOMS: atom_id res chain seq x y z
N VAL A 1 -6.51 5.77 -1.73
CA VAL A 1 -5.71 6.20 -0.57
C VAL A 1 -4.29 5.73 -0.81
N ALA A 2 -3.29 6.54 -0.52
CA ALA A 2 -1.90 6.19 -0.71
C ALA A 2 -1.11 6.54 0.55
N ASP A 3 -0.20 5.65 0.96
CA ASP A 3 0.61 5.80 2.16
C ASP A 3 1.95 5.07 1.99
N GLY A 4 3.07 5.78 2.09
CA GLY A 4 4.39 5.24 1.79
C GLY A 4 5.28 6.26 1.09
N GLY A 5 6.49 5.82 0.74
CA GLY A 5 7.46 6.58 -0.06
C GLY A 5 7.42 6.16 -1.52
N ASP A 6 8.45 5.43 -1.96
CA ASP A 6 8.76 5.17 -3.38
C ASP A 6 7.61 4.56 -4.19
N PHE A 7 6.89 3.58 -3.62
CA PHE A 7 5.75 2.94 -4.28
C PHE A 7 4.59 3.91 -4.53
N VAL A 8 4.26 4.74 -3.54
CA VAL A 8 3.20 5.77 -3.64
C VAL A 8 3.63 6.89 -4.58
N SER A 9 4.89 7.30 -4.45
CA SER A 9 5.59 8.20 -5.33
C SER A 9 5.59 7.73 -6.79
N THR A 10 5.60 6.43 -7.05
CA THR A 10 5.43 5.86 -8.40
C THR A 10 3.96 5.87 -8.82
N ALA A 11 3.06 5.50 -7.89
CA ALA A 11 1.63 5.49 -8.13
C ALA A 11 1.08 6.87 -8.52
N SER A 12 1.59 7.96 -7.94
CA SER A 12 1.15 9.33 -8.27
C SER A 12 1.48 9.76 -9.70
N TYR A 13 2.48 9.15 -10.34
CA TYR A 13 2.84 9.43 -11.74
C TYR A 13 1.94 8.69 -12.74
N VAL A 14 1.34 7.57 -12.34
CA VAL A 14 0.61 6.68 -13.25
C VAL A 14 -0.90 6.67 -13.01
N LEU A 15 -1.34 6.90 -11.77
CA LEU A 15 -2.75 6.89 -11.42
C LEU A 15 -3.39 8.25 -11.66
N ARG A 16 -4.60 8.22 -12.22
CA ARG A 16 -5.40 9.42 -12.51
C ARG A 16 -6.70 9.36 -11.70
N PRO A 17 -6.81 10.08 -10.57
CA PRO A 17 -8.04 10.16 -9.80
C PRO A 17 -9.16 10.74 -10.67
N ARG A 18 -10.30 10.06 -10.75
CA ARG A 18 -11.36 10.39 -11.73
C ARG A 18 -12.23 11.59 -11.34
N ARG A 19 -12.07 12.10 -10.12
CA ARG A 19 -12.85 13.22 -9.57
C ARG A 19 -12.19 13.82 -8.32
N PRO A 20 -12.56 15.04 -7.90
CA PRO A 20 -12.11 15.60 -6.64
C PRO A 20 -12.35 14.65 -5.46
N LEU A 21 -11.44 14.66 -4.48
CA LEU A 21 -11.55 13.84 -3.26
C LEU A 21 -11.68 12.32 -3.57
N SER A 22 -10.95 11.86 -4.60
CA SER A 22 -10.76 10.43 -4.91
C SER A 22 -9.31 9.97 -4.79
N TRP A 23 -8.42 10.88 -4.37
CA TRP A 23 -7.06 10.61 -3.94
C TRP A 23 -6.86 11.23 -2.56
N LEU A 24 -6.29 10.45 -1.66
CA LEU A 24 -5.93 10.86 -0.30
C LEU A 24 -4.53 10.30 -0.07
N ASP A 25 -3.60 11.17 0.30
CA ASP A 25 -2.22 10.84 0.64
C ASP A 25 -1.83 11.61 1.92
N PRO A 26 -0.64 11.38 2.50
CA PRO A 26 -0.23 12.04 3.75
C PRO A 26 -0.12 13.57 3.68
N GLY A 27 -0.28 14.16 2.49
CA GLY A 27 -0.19 15.60 2.28
C GLY A 27 1.15 16.17 2.70
N VAL A 28 1.12 17.41 3.19
CA VAL A 28 2.31 18.20 3.52
C VAL A 28 3.17 17.62 4.63
N PHE A 29 2.60 16.81 5.52
CA PHE A 29 3.35 16.24 6.64
C PHE A 29 4.12 14.98 6.25
N GLY A 30 3.78 14.33 5.13
CA GLY A 30 4.44 13.08 4.73
C GLY A 30 4.29 11.95 5.76
N THR A 31 3.30 12.01 6.65
CA THR A 31 3.15 11.07 7.78
C THR A 31 2.88 9.65 7.28
N LEU A 32 3.80 8.73 7.54
CA LEU A 32 3.61 7.31 7.28
C LEU A 32 2.61 6.69 8.25
N GLY A 33 1.77 5.77 7.76
CA GLY A 33 0.79 5.02 8.55
C GLY A 33 -0.63 5.58 8.51
N VAL A 34 -0.87 6.70 7.81
CA VAL A 34 -2.21 7.31 7.65
C VAL A 34 -3.18 6.45 6.83
N GLY A 35 -2.66 5.48 6.06
CA GLY A 35 -3.42 4.78 5.02
C GLY A 35 -4.70 4.13 5.53
N ALA A 36 -4.66 3.44 6.66
CA ALA A 36 -5.83 2.71 7.15
C ALA A 36 -6.88 3.67 7.72
N GLY A 37 -6.46 4.67 8.49
CA GLY A 37 -7.35 5.69 9.03
C GLY A 37 -8.07 6.48 7.93
N PHE A 38 -7.33 6.84 6.87
CA PHE A 38 -7.92 7.51 5.70
C PHE A 38 -8.86 6.58 4.92
N ALA A 39 -8.51 5.30 4.77
CA ALA A 39 -9.37 4.31 4.12
C ALA A 39 -10.67 4.06 4.91
N LEU A 40 -10.57 3.98 6.24
CA LEU A 40 -11.70 3.88 7.15
C LEU A 40 -12.67 5.06 6.95
N GLY A 41 -12.16 6.29 7.04
CA GLY A 41 -12.96 7.48 6.81
C GLY A 41 -13.57 7.53 5.41
N ALA A 42 -12.79 7.22 4.38
CA ALA A 42 -13.26 7.20 2.99
C ALA A 42 -14.38 6.18 2.77
N LYS A 43 -14.27 4.99 3.37
CA LYS A 43 -15.27 3.92 3.26
C LYS A 43 -16.55 4.27 4.01
N LEU A 44 -16.45 4.86 5.21
CA LEU A 44 -17.62 5.29 5.99
C LEU A 44 -18.38 6.44 5.31
N VAL A 45 -17.68 7.42 4.74
CA VAL A 45 -18.30 8.55 4.03
C VAL A 45 -18.87 8.12 2.67
N ARG A 46 -18.25 7.12 2.01
CA ARG A 46 -18.70 6.59 0.71
C ARG A 46 -18.83 5.06 0.76
N PRO A 47 -19.88 4.53 1.41
CA PRO A 47 -20.02 3.09 1.64
C PRO A 47 -20.09 2.27 0.34
N GLN A 48 -20.66 2.85 -0.71
CA GLN A 48 -20.78 2.22 -2.04
C GLN A 48 -19.50 2.31 -2.90
N ALA A 49 -18.49 3.07 -2.47
CA ALA A 49 -17.24 3.17 -3.22
C ALA A 49 -16.35 1.94 -2.96
N GLU A 50 -15.69 1.46 -4.02
CA GLU A 50 -14.54 0.55 -3.92
C GLU A 50 -13.33 1.38 -3.47
N VAL A 51 -12.84 1.13 -2.25
CA VAL A 51 -11.75 1.89 -1.64
C VAL A 51 -10.46 1.08 -1.76
N TRP A 52 -9.51 1.65 -2.48
CA TRP A 52 -8.16 1.11 -2.65
C TRP A 52 -7.18 1.84 -1.76
N VAL A 53 -6.27 1.09 -1.14
CA VAL A 53 -5.13 1.61 -0.39
C VAL A 53 -3.85 1.12 -1.03
N LEU A 54 -2.94 2.04 -1.34
CA LEU A 54 -1.61 1.73 -1.87
C LEU A 54 -0.61 1.97 -0.75
N TYR A 55 0.00 0.90 -0.28
CA TYR A 55 0.97 0.91 0.80
C TYR A 55 2.39 0.65 0.28
N GLY A 56 3.38 1.30 0.90
CA GLY A 56 4.69 0.67 1.03
C GLY A 56 4.66 -0.40 2.13
N ASP A 57 5.47 -1.44 2.01
CA ASP A 57 5.68 -2.45 3.06
C ASP A 57 6.16 -1.86 4.40
N GLY A 58 6.85 -0.72 4.35
CA GLY A 58 7.18 0.06 5.53
C GLY A 58 5.96 0.69 6.19
N SER A 59 5.16 1.44 5.41
CA SER A 59 4.00 2.20 5.92
C SER A 59 2.86 1.30 6.41
N VAL A 60 2.60 0.18 5.73
CA VAL A 60 1.57 -0.77 6.19
C VAL A 60 1.87 -1.28 7.60
N GLY A 61 3.15 -1.37 8.00
CA GLY A 61 3.53 -1.80 9.35
C GLY A 61 2.96 -0.93 10.47
N TYR A 62 2.67 0.35 10.21
CA TYR A 62 2.09 1.26 11.20
C TYR A 62 0.59 1.05 11.43
N SER A 63 -0.12 0.53 10.44
CA SER A 63 -1.59 0.45 10.47
C SER A 63 -2.15 -0.91 10.05
N LEU A 64 -1.32 -1.95 10.02
CA LEU A 64 -1.72 -3.32 9.69
C LEU A 64 -2.78 -3.86 10.66
N SER A 65 -2.70 -3.48 11.94
CA SER A 65 -3.67 -3.86 12.96
C SER A 65 -5.10 -3.40 12.63
N GLU A 66 -5.28 -2.36 11.82
CA GLU A 66 -6.61 -1.90 11.39
C GLU A 66 -7.32 -2.88 10.44
N ALA A 67 -6.64 -3.94 9.97
CA ALA A 67 -7.32 -5.07 9.35
C ALA A 67 -8.41 -5.63 10.28
N ASP A 68 -8.15 -5.71 11.60
CA ASP A 68 -9.15 -6.10 12.60
C ASP A 68 -10.35 -5.13 12.62
N THR A 69 -10.10 -3.82 12.58
CA THR A 69 -11.17 -2.81 12.48
C THR A 69 -12.01 -3.00 11.22
N PHE A 70 -11.37 -3.18 10.06
CA PHE A 70 -12.10 -3.41 8.82
C PHE A 70 -12.96 -4.67 8.86
N VAL A 71 -12.45 -5.75 9.47
CA VAL A 71 -13.18 -7.01 9.64
C VAL A 71 -14.37 -6.84 10.59
N ARG A 72 -14.13 -6.32 11.81
CA ARG A 72 -15.17 -6.14 12.84
C ARG A 72 -16.34 -5.26 12.38
N HIS A 73 -16.06 -4.28 11.52
CA HIS A 73 -17.07 -3.35 11.03
C HIS A 73 -17.59 -3.68 9.63
N GLY A 74 -17.16 -4.78 9.01
CA GLY A 74 -17.61 -5.17 7.67
C GLY A 74 -17.29 -4.10 6.61
N LEU A 75 -16.08 -3.54 6.66
CA LEU A 75 -15.63 -2.46 5.79
C LEU A 75 -14.66 -3.01 4.73
N PRO A 76 -15.16 -3.47 3.56
CA PRO A 76 -14.30 -4.04 2.54
C PRO A 76 -13.45 -2.95 1.88
N VAL A 77 -12.17 -2.94 2.22
CA VAL A 77 -11.10 -2.17 1.56
C VAL A 77 -10.16 -3.12 0.84
N ILE A 78 -9.53 -2.65 -0.23
CA ILE A 78 -8.49 -3.40 -0.96
C ILE A 78 -7.16 -2.71 -0.74
N ALA A 79 -6.29 -3.30 0.08
CA ALA A 79 -4.94 -2.83 0.33
C ALA A 79 -3.95 -3.56 -0.59
N VAL A 80 -3.19 -2.80 -1.38
CA VAL A 80 -2.07 -3.31 -2.19
C VAL A 80 -0.78 -2.79 -1.58
N ILE A 81 0.09 -3.70 -1.17
CA ILE A 81 1.37 -3.40 -0.53
C ILE A 81 2.47 -3.63 -1.56
N GLY A 82 3.16 -2.57 -1.95
CA GLY A 82 4.43 -2.67 -2.66
C GLY A 82 5.53 -3.05 -1.69
N ASN A 83 6.07 -4.27 -1.84
CA ASN A 83 7.05 -4.86 -0.93
C ASN A 83 8.39 -5.07 -1.64
N ASP A 84 9.24 -4.07 -1.54
CA ASP A 84 10.65 -4.10 -1.95
C ASP A 84 11.61 -4.40 -0.78
N ALA A 85 11.05 -4.67 0.41
CA ALA A 85 11.78 -4.88 1.65
C ALA A 85 12.74 -3.74 1.99
N SER A 86 12.33 -2.49 1.75
CA SER A 86 13.17 -1.32 2.00
C SER A 86 12.36 -0.07 2.33
N TRP A 87 12.96 0.83 3.12
CA TRP A 87 12.57 2.23 3.13
C TRP A 87 13.12 2.93 1.87
N MET A 88 12.68 2.47 0.70
CA MET A 88 13.35 2.72 -0.60
C MET A 88 13.53 4.20 -0.93
N GLN A 89 12.56 5.06 -0.59
CA GLN A 89 12.68 6.49 -0.84
C GLN A 89 13.87 7.10 -0.08
N ILE A 90 14.12 6.65 1.15
CA ILE A 90 15.28 7.06 1.96
C ILE A 90 16.55 6.41 1.41
N ALA A 91 16.48 5.10 1.10
CA ALA A 91 17.63 4.33 0.63
C ALA A 91 18.23 4.91 -0.66
N ARG A 92 17.39 5.37 -1.61
CA ARG A 92 17.87 5.95 -2.88
C ARG A 92 18.78 7.16 -2.65
N GLU A 93 18.38 8.09 -1.78
CA GLU A 93 19.18 9.28 -1.47
C GLU A 93 20.41 8.93 -0.62
N GLN A 94 20.27 8.06 0.38
CA GLN A 94 21.39 7.64 1.22
C GLN A 94 22.47 6.91 0.41
N VAL A 95 22.12 6.00 -0.48
CA VAL A 95 23.11 5.31 -1.32
C VAL A 95 23.82 6.28 -2.27
N GLU A 96 23.13 7.31 -2.75
CA GLU A 96 23.76 8.33 -3.59
C GLU A 96 24.71 9.24 -2.81
N ILE A 97 24.28 9.75 -1.64
CA ILE A 97 25.00 10.76 -0.86
C ILE A 97 26.03 10.13 0.09
N LEU A 98 25.63 9.08 0.80
CA LEU A 98 26.39 8.43 1.87
C LEU A 98 27.12 7.16 1.41
N LYS A 99 26.78 6.63 0.22
CA LYS A 99 27.29 5.35 -0.29
C LYS A 99 26.96 4.14 0.58
N ASP A 100 25.88 4.23 1.36
CA ASP A 100 25.41 3.21 2.30
C ASP A 100 23.89 3.32 2.49
N ASP A 101 23.20 2.26 2.90
CA ASP A 101 21.73 2.15 3.03
C ASP A 101 21.27 1.98 4.49
N VAL A 102 22.00 2.62 5.41
CA VAL A 102 21.86 2.50 6.87
C VAL A 102 20.42 2.64 7.37
N GLY A 103 19.90 1.56 7.95
CA GLY A 103 18.59 1.53 8.60
C GLY A 103 17.40 1.47 7.62
N THR A 104 17.64 1.28 6.33
CA THR A 104 16.59 1.23 5.32
C THR A 104 16.25 -0.20 4.85
N VAL A 105 17.17 -1.14 5.00
CA VAL A 105 16.99 -2.55 4.59
C VAL A 105 16.06 -3.30 5.54
N ARG A 106 15.15 -4.10 4.98
CA ARG A 106 14.16 -4.90 5.72
C ARG A 106 14.08 -6.33 5.18
N ARG A 107 13.23 -7.15 5.78
CA ARG A 107 12.89 -8.50 5.30
C ARG A 107 11.61 -8.45 4.47
N HIS A 108 11.53 -9.24 3.41
CA HIS A 108 10.27 -9.56 2.74
C HIS A 108 9.32 -10.31 3.67
N SER A 109 8.51 -9.55 4.40
CA SER A 109 7.54 -10.09 5.35
C SER A 109 6.24 -10.44 4.65
N ASP A 110 5.55 -11.44 5.17
CA ASP A 110 4.29 -11.94 4.63
C ASP A 110 3.10 -11.14 5.18
N TYR A 111 3.02 -9.86 4.82
CA TYR A 111 1.97 -8.95 5.33
C TYR A 111 0.54 -9.44 5.03
N HIS A 112 0.34 -10.08 3.88
CA HIS A 112 -0.92 -10.74 3.54
C HIS A 112 -1.32 -11.81 4.57
N ARG A 113 -0.37 -12.62 5.06
CA ARG A 113 -0.65 -13.63 6.09
C ARG A 113 -0.88 -13.02 7.46
N ALA A 114 -0.17 -11.95 7.78
CA ALA A 114 -0.42 -11.20 9.00
C ALA A 114 -1.85 -10.61 9.00
N ALA A 115 -2.31 -10.08 7.87
CA ALA A 115 -3.69 -9.61 7.71
C ALA A 115 -4.72 -10.76 7.76
N GLU A 116 -4.41 -11.94 7.21
CA GLU A 116 -5.24 -13.15 7.39
C GLU A 116 -5.40 -13.52 8.85
N GLY A 117 -4.34 -13.39 9.66
CA GLY A 117 -4.38 -13.60 11.11
C GLY A 117 -5.35 -12.64 11.83
N LEU A 118 -5.71 -11.53 11.21
CA LEU A 118 -6.69 -10.55 11.69
C LEU A 118 -8.07 -10.71 11.02
N GLY A 119 -8.26 -11.74 10.19
CA GLY A 119 -9.54 -12.09 9.56
C GLY A 119 -9.74 -11.54 8.13
N ALA A 120 -8.77 -10.80 7.58
CA ALA A 120 -8.84 -10.31 6.21
C ALA A 120 -8.54 -11.43 5.17
N ALA A 121 -8.80 -11.17 3.89
CA ALA A 121 -8.29 -12.00 2.81
C ALA A 121 -6.84 -11.59 2.47
N GLY A 122 -5.93 -12.56 2.39
CA GLY A 122 -4.53 -12.33 2.01
C GLY A 122 -4.23 -12.89 0.62
N PHE A 123 -3.50 -12.11 -0.19
CA PHE A 123 -2.92 -12.60 -1.44
C PHE A 123 -1.45 -12.22 -1.52
N ARG A 124 -0.62 -13.14 -2.01
CA ARG A 124 0.76 -12.86 -2.41
C ARG A 124 0.80 -12.72 -3.92
N LEU A 125 1.42 -11.66 -4.41
CA LEU A 125 1.64 -11.40 -5.83
C LEU A 125 3.15 -11.29 -6.05
N ALA A 126 3.74 -12.24 -6.77
CA ALA A 126 5.18 -12.24 -7.04
C ALA A 126 5.54 -12.39 -8.52
N ASP A 127 4.55 -12.67 -9.38
CA ASP A 127 4.70 -12.72 -10.83
C ASP A 127 3.83 -11.63 -11.48
N GLN A 128 4.44 -10.89 -12.41
CA GLN A 128 3.76 -9.87 -13.18
C GLN A 128 2.61 -10.45 -14.03
N ALA A 129 2.73 -11.69 -14.50
CA ALA A 129 1.68 -12.36 -15.27
C ALA A 129 0.40 -12.58 -14.44
N GLU A 130 0.51 -12.65 -13.10
CA GLU A 130 -0.60 -12.91 -12.20
C GLU A 130 -1.31 -11.65 -11.70
N VAL A 131 -0.84 -10.46 -12.07
CA VAL A 131 -1.36 -9.17 -11.57
C VAL A 131 -2.86 -9.07 -11.80
N ALA A 132 -3.32 -9.25 -13.04
CA ALA A 132 -4.73 -9.09 -13.39
C ALA A 132 -5.62 -10.10 -12.65
N ALA A 133 -5.20 -11.37 -12.59
CA ALA A 133 -5.93 -12.42 -11.92
C ALA A 133 -6.01 -12.17 -10.40
N THR A 134 -4.90 -11.76 -9.78
CA THR A 134 -4.82 -11.50 -8.34
C THR A 134 -5.67 -10.30 -7.93
N LEU A 135 -5.60 -9.20 -8.68
CA LEU A 135 -6.44 -8.02 -8.42
C LEU A 135 -7.92 -8.32 -8.65
N GLY A 136 -8.26 -9.14 -9.65
CA GLY A 136 -9.64 -9.60 -9.86
C GLY A 136 -10.19 -10.40 -8.67
N ARG A 137 -9.38 -11.31 -8.11
CA ARG A 137 -9.73 -12.05 -6.89
C ARG A 137 -9.87 -11.11 -5.68
N ALA A 138 -8.99 -10.12 -5.54
CA ALA A 138 -9.08 -9.13 -4.49
C ALA A 138 -10.38 -8.31 -4.57
N GLN A 139 -10.77 -7.88 -5.77
CA GLN A 139 -12.06 -7.20 -5.95
C GLN A 139 -13.25 -8.11 -5.64
N ALA A 140 -13.20 -9.40 -5.99
CA ALA A 140 -14.26 -10.35 -5.68
C ALA A 140 -14.46 -10.52 -4.17
N GLU A 141 -13.38 -10.70 -3.40
CA GLU A 141 -13.42 -10.79 -1.93
C GLU A 141 -13.96 -9.50 -1.29
N ALA A 142 -13.52 -8.34 -1.78
CA ALA A 142 -14.03 -7.06 -1.30
C ALA A 142 -15.53 -6.88 -1.59
N ARG A 143 -16.00 -7.30 -2.77
CA ARG A 143 -17.44 -7.29 -3.10
C ARG A 143 -18.25 -8.26 -2.25
N ALA A 144 -17.62 -9.34 -1.77
CA ALA A 144 -18.20 -10.27 -0.80
C ALA A 144 -18.15 -9.75 0.64
N GLY A 145 -17.65 -8.53 0.87
CA GLY A 145 -17.64 -7.87 2.19
C GLY A 145 -16.37 -8.09 3.02
N ARG A 146 -15.34 -8.75 2.47
CA ARG A 146 -14.09 -9.02 3.18
C ARG A 146 -13.02 -7.98 2.83
N PRO A 147 -12.35 -7.35 3.80
CA PRO A 147 -11.16 -6.54 3.51
C PRO A 147 -10.04 -7.44 2.97
N VAL A 148 -9.21 -6.90 2.09
CA VAL A 148 -8.21 -7.66 1.34
C VAL A 148 -6.85 -6.99 1.41
N TYR A 149 -5.79 -7.78 1.58
CA TYR A 149 -4.40 -7.35 1.55
C TYR A 149 -3.62 -8.15 0.52
N VAL A 150 -3.21 -7.48 -0.56
CA VAL A 150 -2.36 -8.01 -1.62
C VAL A 150 -0.92 -7.58 -1.36
N ASN A 151 -0.04 -8.52 -1.04
CA ASN A 151 1.39 -8.32 -0.86
C ASN A 151 2.12 -8.51 -2.19
N ALA A 152 2.39 -7.42 -2.90
CA ALA A 152 3.06 -7.41 -4.19
C ALA A 152 4.58 -7.30 -4.00
N ILE A 153 5.31 -8.37 -4.31
CA ILE A 153 6.77 -8.40 -4.25
C ILE A 153 7.32 -7.58 -5.42
N LEU A 154 8.13 -6.57 -5.10
CA LEU A 154 8.70 -5.66 -6.08
C LEU A 154 10.16 -6.00 -6.37
N GLY A 155 10.52 -5.93 -7.64
CA GLY A 155 11.90 -5.92 -8.07
C GLY A 155 12.52 -4.53 -7.95
N ARG A 156 13.84 -4.44 -8.15
CA ARG A 156 14.55 -3.15 -8.23
C ARG A 156 14.24 -2.46 -9.56
N THR A 157 14.10 -1.14 -9.53
CA THR A 157 13.84 -0.31 -10.71
C THR A 157 14.47 1.07 -10.60
N ASP A 158 14.89 1.61 -11.74
CA ASP A 158 15.41 2.97 -11.90
C ASP A 158 14.32 3.99 -12.31
N PHE A 159 13.04 3.59 -12.35
CA PHE A 159 11.93 4.45 -12.82
C PHE A 159 11.90 5.85 -12.18
N ARG A 160 12.25 5.95 -10.89
CA ARG A 160 12.28 7.21 -10.14
C ARG A 160 13.68 7.79 -9.91
N LYS A 161 14.72 7.26 -10.55
CA LYS A 161 16.10 7.74 -10.39
C LYS A 161 16.21 9.20 -10.83
N GLY A 162 16.82 10.05 -10.00
CA GLY A 162 16.96 11.49 -10.25
C GLY A 162 15.65 12.29 -10.10
N SER A 163 14.53 11.66 -9.71
CA SER A 163 13.32 12.40 -9.37
C SER A 163 13.49 13.05 -8.01
N ILE A 164 13.63 14.37 -7.96
CA ILE A 164 13.66 15.13 -6.71
C ILE A 164 12.21 15.19 -6.20
N SER A 165 11.91 14.45 -5.14
CA SER A 165 10.69 14.69 -4.36
C SER A 165 10.94 15.96 -3.53
N MET A 166 10.61 17.13 -4.08
CA MET A 166 10.52 18.37 -3.31
C MET A 166 9.19 18.44 -2.56
#